data_AF-A0A0J0YG23-F1
#
_entry.id   AF-A0A0J0YG23-F1
#
_cell.length_a   1.000
_cell.length_b   1.000
_cell.length_c   1.000
_cell.angle_alpha   90.00
_cell.angle_beta   90.00
_cell.angle_gamma   90.00
#
_symmetry.space_group_name_H-M   'P 1'
#
loop_
_entity.id
_entity.type
_entity.pdbx_description
1 polymer ?
#
loop_
_entity_poly.entity_id
_entity_poly.type
_entity_poly.pdbx_seq_one_letter_code
_entity_poly.pdbx_strand_id
1 'polypeptide(L)'
;MTMPVLMRVPSPLAIEQVAQLIVDPATLTGEPTGDYADLADFRRQVDQLLVKDAILTAGSDAELAKVLHQSLIGVRRRTLLDPRTWHWLCLAEYADYTLARWADGADRDLAGTLEGAKLVRFLGQDSLVGRSRNALARLYWGADTAFSVSGDYTKVATVFEIPDLLVGVSERKMGLDPSAAIAIMEELKGLKEKARRKALKRVNFILSTTSLEALSPAQVVELLGLD
;
A
#
# COMPACT_ATOMS: atom_id res chain seq x y z
N MET A 1 -18.13 -10.47 -20.90
CA MET A 1 -17.88 -10.99 -19.54
C MET A 1 -18.45 -9.99 -18.56
N THR A 2 -19.19 -10.44 -17.55
CA THR A 2 -19.60 -9.60 -16.41
C THR A 2 -18.37 -9.34 -15.54
N MET A 3 -18.09 -8.08 -15.21
CA MET A 3 -17.02 -7.76 -14.25
C MET A 3 -17.34 -8.42 -12.90
N PRO A 4 -16.37 -9.03 -12.22
CA PRO A 4 -16.62 -9.66 -10.92
C PRO A 4 -16.90 -8.60 -9.86
N VAL A 5 -17.78 -8.95 -8.91
CA VAL A 5 -18.08 -8.09 -7.76
C VAL A 5 -16.91 -8.14 -6.79
N LEU A 6 -16.50 -6.97 -6.28
CA LEU A 6 -15.52 -6.89 -5.22
C LEU A 6 -16.13 -7.37 -3.90
N MET A 7 -15.37 -8.19 -3.19
CA MET A 7 -15.76 -8.77 -1.91
C MET A 7 -15.00 -8.10 -0.77
N ARG A 8 -15.51 -8.24 0.45
CA ARG A 8 -14.84 -7.86 1.70
C ARG A 8 -15.14 -8.88 2.79
N VAL A 9 -14.31 -8.95 3.82
CA VAL A 9 -14.66 -9.74 5.01
C VAL A 9 -15.83 -9.09 5.77
N PRO A 10 -16.71 -9.86 6.46
CA PRO A 10 -17.87 -9.31 7.17
C PRO A 10 -17.49 -8.32 8.29
N SER A 11 -16.43 -8.64 9.04
CA SER A 11 -15.89 -7.82 10.13
C SER A 11 -14.38 -7.66 9.99
N PRO A 12 -13.79 -6.56 10.47
CA PRO A 12 -12.32 -6.40 10.48
C PRO A 12 -11.65 -7.56 11.23
N LEU A 13 -10.63 -8.15 10.62
CA LEU A 13 -9.89 -9.26 11.20
C LEU A 13 -8.82 -8.79 12.19
N ALA A 14 -8.65 -9.55 13.27
CA ALA A 14 -7.52 -9.43 14.18
C ALA A 14 -6.31 -10.24 13.69
N ILE A 15 -5.12 -9.90 14.18
CA ILE A 15 -3.86 -10.52 13.71
C ILE A 15 -3.79 -12.01 13.99
N GLU A 16 -4.38 -12.46 15.11
CA GLU A 16 -4.44 -13.86 15.53
C GLU A 16 -5.29 -14.69 14.55
N GLN A 17 -6.29 -14.08 13.93
CA GLN A 17 -7.15 -14.76 12.95
C GLN A 17 -6.42 -14.94 11.61
N VAL A 18 -5.52 -14.02 11.25
CA VAL A 18 -4.79 -14.06 9.97
C VAL A 18 -3.95 -15.32 9.85
N ALA A 19 -3.20 -15.67 10.90
CA ALA A 19 -2.33 -16.85 10.87
C ALA A 19 -3.13 -18.13 10.57
N GLN A 20 -4.29 -18.28 11.22
CA GLN A 20 -5.19 -19.41 10.96
C GLN A 20 -5.77 -19.38 9.54
N LEU A 21 -6.18 -18.21 9.06
CA LEU A 21 -6.78 -18.05 7.73
C LEU A 21 -5.78 -18.25 6.59
N ILE A 22 -4.49 -18.01 6.83
CA ILE A 22 -3.44 -18.32 5.86
C ILE A 22 -3.28 -19.84 5.72
N VAL A 23 -3.36 -20.58 6.84
CA VAL A 23 -3.24 -22.05 6.85
C VAL A 23 -4.50 -22.72 6.32
N ASP A 24 -5.67 -22.18 6.66
CA ASP A 24 -6.98 -22.71 6.25
C ASP A 24 -7.87 -21.63 5.62
N PRO A 25 -7.58 -21.23 4.36
CA PRO A 25 -8.33 -20.18 3.66
C PRO A 25 -9.79 -20.53 3.42
N ALA A 26 -10.16 -21.82 3.45
CA ALA A 26 -11.53 -22.26 3.24
C ALA A 26 -12.51 -21.75 4.31
N THR A 27 -11.99 -21.35 5.48
CA THR A 27 -12.77 -20.74 6.56
C THR A 27 -13.03 -19.24 6.37
N LEU A 28 -12.36 -18.60 5.40
CA LEU A 28 -12.57 -17.19 5.10
C LEU A 28 -13.93 -16.99 4.43
N THR A 29 -14.76 -16.16 5.05
CA THR A 29 -16.06 -15.77 4.49
C THR A 29 -16.00 -14.34 3.98
N GLY A 30 -16.78 -14.06 2.94
CA GLY A 30 -16.83 -12.74 2.29
C GLY A 30 -18.26 -12.32 1.98
N GLU A 31 -18.46 -11.00 1.90
CA GLU A 31 -19.70 -10.37 1.47
C GLU A 31 -19.45 -9.40 0.30
N PRO A 32 -20.39 -9.26 -0.64
CA PRO A 32 -20.23 -8.36 -1.77
C PRO A 32 -20.30 -6.89 -1.33
N THR A 33 -19.42 -6.06 -1.90
CA THR A 33 -19.39 -4.59 -1.67
C THR A 33 -20.40 -3.83 -2.55
N GLY A 34 -20.85 -4.48 -3.63
CA GLY A 34 -21.65 -3.87 -4.70
C GLY A 34 -20.85 -3.00 -5.67
N ASP A 35 -19.53 -2.94 -5.54
CA ASP A 35 -18.62 -2.41 -6.56
C ASP A 35 -18.05 -3.57 -7.40
N TYR A 36 -17.58 -3.26 -8.60
CA TYR A 36 -17.05 -4.24 -9.55
C TYR A 36 -15.66 -3.79 -10.02
N ALA A 37 -14.75 -4.74 -10.21
CA ALA A 37 -13.40 -4.46 -10.69
C ALA A 37 -12.88 -5.63 -11.52
N ASP A 38 -12.20 -5.36 -12.63
CA ASP A 38 -11.50 -6.39 -13.37
C ASP A 38 -10.03 -6.43 -12.93
N LEU A 39 -9.69 -7.48 -12.18
CA LEU A 39 -8.35 -7.70 -11.65
C LEU A 39 -7.57 -8.75 -12.46
N ALA A 40 -8.07 -9.19 -13.62
CA ALA A 40 -7.43 -10.22 -14.41
C ALA A 40 -6.02 -9.84 -14.87
N ASP A 41 -5.82 -8.60 -15.30
CA ASP A 41 -4.49 -8.09 -15.69
C ASP A 41 -3.54 -8.01 -14.51
N PHE A 42 -4.02 -7.53 -13.36
CA PHE A 42 -3.23 -7.50 -12.13
C PHE A 42 -2.81 -8.91 -11.71
N ARG A 43 -3.76 -9.86 -11.69
CA ARG A 43 -3.48 -11.26 -11.36
C ARG A 43 -2.43 -11.85 -12.29
N ARG A 44 -2.60 -11.69 -13.61
CA ARG A 44 -1.68 -12.18 -14.63
C ARG A 44 -0.24 -11.70 -14.39
N GLN A 45 -0.07 -10.43 -14.05
CA GLN A 45 1.27 -9.89 -13.79
C GLN A 45 1.88 -10.42 -12.51
N VAL A 46 1.09 -10.58 -11.45
CA VAL A 46 1.60 -11.21 -10.23
C VAL A 46 2.01 -12.65 -10.51
N ASP A 47 1.19 -13.45 -11.19
CA ASP A 47 1.51 -14.85 -11.51
C ASP A 47 2.82 -14.95 -12.31
N GLN A 48 3.03 -14.04 -13.27
CA GLN A 48 4.27 -13.97 -14.05
C GLN A 48 5.50 -13.66 -13.21
N LEU A 49 5.36 -12.84 -12.15
CA LEU A 49 6.45 -12.55 -11.23
C LEU A 49 6.73 -13.72 -10.29
N LEU A 50 5.68 -14.40 -9.82
CA LEU A 50 5.80 -15.57 -8.94
C LEU A 50 6.43 -16.78 -9.64
N VAL A 51 6.04 -17.06 -10.90
CA VAL A 51 6.60 -18.17 -11.70
C VAL A 51 8.10 -17.99 -11.98
N LYS A 52 8.57 -16.74 -12.10
CA LYS A 52 9.98 -16.45 -12.36
C LYS A 52 10.87 -16.60 -11.13
N ASP A 53 10.30 -17.00 -10.00
CA ASP A 53 10.93 -16.95 -8.66
C ASP A 53 11.61 -15.60 -8.42
N ALA A 54 11.01 -14.54 -8.96
CA ALA A 54 11.60 -13.23 -8.95
C ALA A 54 11.52 -12.68 -7.53
N ILE A 55 12.66 -12.18 -7.03
CA ILE A 55 12.66 -11.39 -5.80
C ILE A 55 11.82 -10.14 -6.08
N LEU A 56 10.67 -10.05 -5.44
CA LEU A 56 9.79 -8.90 -5.58
C LEU A 56 10.47 -7.69 -4.91
N THR A 57 10.68 -6.64 -5.71
CA THR A 57 11.45 -5.45 -5.36
C THR A 57 10.60 -4.18 -5.42
N ALA A 58 11.19 -3.04 -5.08
CA ALA A 58 10.60 -1.72 -5.32
C ALA A 58 10.16 -1.52 -6.79
N GLY A 59 10.92 -2.06 -7.75
CA GLY A 59 10.59 -1.96 -9.17
C GLY A 59 9.33 -2.75 -9.55
N SER A 60 9.18 -3.98 -9.03
CA SER A 60 7.94 -4.74 -9.26
C SER A 60 6.74 -4.10 -8.54
N ASP A 61 6.95 -3.51 -7.36
CA ASP A 61 5.88 -2.78 -6.65
C ASP A 61 5.35 -1.62 -7.52
N ALA A 62 6.22 -0.87 -8.21
CA ALA A 62 5.81 0.23 -9.08
C ALA A 62 4.92 -0.22 -10.25
N GLU A 63 5.33 -1.28 -10.95
CA GLU A 63 4.55 -1.82 -12.09
C GLU A 63 3.21 -2.38 -11.63
N LEU A 64 3.21 -3.17 -10.55
CA LEU A 64 2.00 -3.73 -9.96
C LEU A 64 1.04 -2.65 -9.44
N ALA A 65 1.57 -1.57 -8.85
CA ALA A 65 0.77 -0.45 -8.34
C ALA A 65 0.00 0.26 -9.45
N LYS A 66 0.63 0.50 -10.60
CA LYS A 66 -0.04 1.08 -11.76
C LYS A 66 -1.22 0.21 -12.20
N VAL A 67 -0.99 -1.09 -12.37
CA VAL A 67 -1.98 -2.02 -12.90
C VAL A 67 -3.14 -2.18 -11.92
N LEU A 68 -2.84 -2.30 -10.62
CA LEU A 68 -3.86 -2.36 -9.57
C LEU A 68 -4.73 -1.09 -9.56
N HIS A 69 -4.12 0.08 -9.68
CA HIS A 69 -4.86 1.35 -9.73
C HIS A 69 -5.79 1.42 -10.95
N GLN A 70 -5.31 1.00 -12.14
CA GLN A 70 -6.13 0.94 -13.35
C GLN A 70 -7.34 0.02 -13.17
N SER A 71 -7.13 -1.16 -12.58
CA SER A 71 -8.20 -2.13 -12.31
C SER A 71 -9.27 -1.60 -11.35
N LEU A 72 -8.93 -0.65 -10.48
CA LEU A 72 -9.79 -0.15 -9.41
C LEU A 72 -10.34 1.27 -9.66
N ILE A 73 -10.05 1.90 -10.79
CA ILE A 73 -10.40 3.32 -11.05
C ILE A 73 -11.91 3.62 -10.99
N GLY A 74 -12.76 2.63 -11.31
CA GLY A 74 -14.22 2.76 -11.25
C GLY A 74 -14.84 2.43 -9.89
N VAL A 75 -14.04 1.97 -8.92
CA VAL A 75 -14.53 1.55 -7.61
C VAL A 75 -14.75 2.76 -6.73
N ARG A 76 -15.89 2.80 -6.03
CA ARG A 76 -16.19 3.90 -5.11
C ARG A 76 -15.12 4.03 -4.03
N ARG A 77 -14.70 5.26 -3.75
CA ARG A 77 -13.71 5.57 -2.70
C ARG A 77 -14.09 5.02 -1.33
N ARG A 78 -15.39 4.93 -0.99
CA ARG A 78 -15.85 4.31 0.27
C ARG A 78 -15.39 2.86 0.42
N THR A 79 -15.36 2.11 -0.67
CA THR A 79 -15.02 0.68 -0.70
C THR A 79 -13.52 0.49 -0.64
N LEU A 80 -12.77 1.40 -1.28
CA LEU A 80 -11.31 1.46 -1.22
C LEU A 80 -10.79 1.98 0.14
N LEU A 81 -11.59 2.72 0.90
CA LEU A 81 -11.25 3.13 2.27
C LEU A 81 -11.61 2.06 3.31
N ASP A 82 -12.49 1.11 2.99
CA ASP A 82 -12.89 0.04 3.89
C ASP A 82 -11.72 -0.98 4.05
N PRO A 83 -11.12 -1.12 5.26
CA PRO A 83 -10.01 -2.05 5.45
C PRO A 83 -10.40 -3.51 5.17
N ARG A 84 -11.68 -3.87 5.29
CA ARG A 84 -12.18 -5.22 5.06
C ARG A 84 -12.06 -5.66 3.60
N THR A 85 -12.13 -4.71 2.66
CA THR A 85 -11.89 -4.97 1.23
C THR A 85 -10.44 -5.40 1.02
N TRP A 86 -9.49 -4.71 1.65
CA TRP A 86 -8.07 -5.04 1.55
C TRP A 86 -7.70 -6.32 2.28
N HIS A 87 -8.38 -6.63 3.40
CA HIS A 87 -8.25 -7.93 4.06
C HIS A 87 -8.64 -9.05 3.11
N TRP A 88 -9.79 -8.93 2.44
CA TRP A 88 -10.24 -9.91 1.47
C TRP A 88 -9.24 -10.08 0.33
N LEU A 89 -8.84 -8.98 -0.32
CA LEU A 89 -7.90 -9.06 -1.44
C LEU A 89 -6.57 -9.71 -1.04
N CYS A 90 -6.01 -9.37 0.12
CA CYS A 90 -4.74 -9.95 0.57
C CYS A 90 -4.85 -11.39 1.09
N LEU A 91 -6.02 -11.88 1.51
CA LEU A 91 -6.19 -13.23 2.07
C LEU A 91 -6.84 -14.22 1.10
N ALA A 92 -7.87 -13.79 0.36
CA ALA A 92 -8.62 -14.66 -0.55
C ALA A 92 -8.01 -14.69 -1.95
N GLU A 93 -7.67 -13.52 -2.50
CA GLU A 93 -7.32 -13.39 -3.92
C GLU A 93 -5.80 -13.38 -4.17
N TYR A 94 -5.05 -12.77 -3.25
CA TYR A 94 -3.62 -12.46 -3.42
C TYR A 94 -2.79 -12.78 -2.16
N ALA A 95 -3.13 -13.86 -1.47
CA ALA A 95 -2.33 -14.35 -0.35
C ALA A 95 -0.93 -14.75 -0.80
N ASP A 96 -0.82 -15.41 -1.96
CA ASP A 96 0.42 -15.82 -2.58
C ASP A 96 1.39 -14.65 -2.83
N TYR A 97 0.88 -13.53 -3.32
CA TYR A 97 1.62 -12.28 -3.50
C TYR A 97 2.14 -11.74 -2.17
N THR A 98 1.24 -11.66 -1.18
CA THR A 98 1.54 -11.10 0.13
C THR A 98 2.62 -11.94 0.82
N LEU A 99 2.51 -13.26 0.74
CA LEU A 99 3.54 -14.20 1.19
C LEU A 99 4.83 -14.00 0.40
N ALA A 100 4.80 -14.01 -0.93
CA ALA A 100 6.00 -13.93 -1.72
C ALA A 100 6.83 -12.67 -1.47
N ARG A 101 6.17 -11.54 -1.21
CA ARG A 101 6.85 -10.24 -1.07
C ARG A 101 7.35 -9.96 0.35
N TRP A 102 6.77 -10.58 1.38
CA TRP A 102 7.09 -10.31 2.79
C TRP A 102 7.43 -11.53 3.65
N ALA A 103 7.20 -12.75 3.16
CA ALA A 103 7.67 -14.00 3.73
C ALA A 103 8.92 -14.48 2.99
N ASP A 104 9.93 -14.82 3.77
CA ASP A 104 11.21 -15.34 3.32
C ASP A 104 11.01 -16.79 2.85
N GLY A 105 11.90 -17.32 2.01
CA GLY A 105 11.72 -18.65 1.40
C GLY A 105 11.37 -19.78 2.38
N ALA A 106 11.90 -19.75 3.62
CA ALA A 106 11.57 -20.72 4.66
C ALA A 106 10.18 -20.49 5.32
N ASP A 107 9.72 -19.25 5.39
CA ASP A 107 8.43 -18.88 6.00
C ASP A 107 7.26 -19.06 5.01
N ARG A 108 7.52 -19.08 3.71
CA ARG A 108 6.50 -19.33 2.68
C ARG A 108 5.88 -20.72 2.81
N ASP A 109 6.69 -21.73 3.08
CA ASP A 109 6.25 -23.12 3.32
C ASP A 109 5.65 -23.31 4.71
N LEU A 110 5.95 -22.40 5.63
CA LEU A 110 5.46 -22.37 7.01
C LEU A 110 4.49 -21.22 7.21
N ALA A 111 3.54 -21.02 6.29
CA ALA A 111 2.65 -19.87 6.30
C ALA A 111 1.86 -19.67 7.64
N GLY A 112 1.78 -20.70 8.50
CA GLY A 112 1.29 -20.65 9.89
C GLY A 112 2.27 -20.21 10.98
N THR A 113 3.55 -19.95 10.67
CA THR A 113 4.60 -19.49 11.60
C THR A 113 4.97 -18.03 11.38
N LEU A 114 4.29 -17.32 10.48
CA LEU A 114 4.52 -15.89 10.25
C LEU A 114 4.28 -15.09 11.53
N GLU A 115 5.28 -14.33 11.94
CA GLU A 115 5.20 -13.52 13.16
C GLU A 115 4.73 -12.09 12.89
N GLY A 116 3.97 -11.56 13.86
CA GLY A 116 3.65 -10.15 14.08
C GLY A 116 3.69 -9.22 12.86
N ALA A 117 4.83 -8.59 12.60
CA ALA A 117 4.97 -7.56 11.57
C ALA A 117 4.68 -8.05 10.14
N LYS A 118 4.86 -9.35 9.86
CA LYS A 118 4.55 -9.96 8.55
C LYS A 118 3.05 -10.18 8.39
N LEU A 119 2.36 -10.65 9.44
CA LEU A 119 0.90 -10.82 9.42
C LEU A 119 0.13 -9.51 9.21
N VAL A 120 0.66 -8.39 9.74
CA VAL A 120 0.09 -7.05 9.51
C VAL A 120 0.02 -6.69 8.02
N ARG A 121 0.80 -7.32 7.13
CA ARG A 121 0.74 -7.05 5.68
C ARG A 121 -0.55 -7.54 5.03
N PHE A 122 -1.22 -8.53 5.63
CA PHE A 122 -2.54 -8.98 5.22
C PHE A 122 -3.65 -8.04 5.71
N LEU A 123 -3.38 -7.26 6.76
CA LEU A 123 -4.36 -6.42 7.42
C LEU A 123 -4.22 -4.94 7.05
N GLY A 124 -5.32 -4.34 6.57
CA GLY A 124 -5.54 -2.91 6.66
C GLY A 124 -6.05 -2.52 8.05
N GLN A 125 -5.90 -1.27 8.43
CA GLN A 125 -6.67 -0.65 9.52
C GLN A 125 -7.30 0.63 9.00
N ASP A 126 -8.34 1.12 9.67
CA ASP A 126 -8.96 2.41 9.37
C ASP A 126 -8.09 3.58 9.89
N SER A 127 -6.85 3.60 9.41
CA SER A 127 -5.84 4.61 9.71
C SER A 127 -4.86 4.70 8.54
N LEU A 128 -4.16 5.83 8.44
CA LEU A 128 -3.08 5.99 7.45
C LEU A 128 -2.01 4.91 7.60
N VAL A 129 -1.69 4.56 8.85
CA VAL A 129 -0.75 3.48 9.19
C VAL A 129 -1.24 2.14 8.65
N GLY A 130 -2.51 1.79 8.91
CA GLY A 130 -3.10 0.55 8.46
C GLY A 130 -3.10 0.42 6.93
N ARG A 131 -3.55 1.47 6.23
CA ARG A 131 -3.58 1.48 4.76
C ARG A 131 -2.19 1.36 4.15
N SER A 132 -1.20 2.05 4.70
CA SER A 132 0.17 2.07 4.17
C SER A 132 0.95 0.77 4.46
N ARG A 133 0.50 -0.03 5.42
CA ARG A 133 1.14 -1.30 5.80
C ARG A 133 0.58 -2.51 5.07
N ASN A 134 -0.71 -2.51 4.72
CA ASN A 134 -1.31 -3.58 3.94
C ASN A 134 -0.65 -3.71 2.55
N ALA A 135 -0.41 -4.95 2.12
CA ALA A 135 0.38 -5.29 0.95
C ALA A 135 -0.16 -4.74 -0.37
N LEU A 136 -1.49 -4.74 -0.55
CA LEU A 136 -2.13 -4.24 -1.77
C LEU A 136 -2.60 -2.80 -1.63
N ALA A 137 -3.12 -2.41 -0.46
CA ALA A 137 -3.54 -1.04 -0.24
C ALA A 137 -2.37 -0.06 -0.42
N ARG A 138 -1.16 -0.40 0.03
CA ARG A 138 0.04 0.44 -0.20
C ARG A 138 0.33 0.66 -1.68
N LEU A 139 0.07 -0.35 -2.53
CA LEU A 139 0.28 -0.27 -3.97
C LEU A 139 -0.74 0.69 -4.58
N TYR A 140 -2.02 0.44 -4.28
CA TYR A 140 -3.11 1.28 -4.77
C TYR A 140 -2.92 2.73 -4.36
N TRP A 141 -2.74 3.02 -3.07
CA TRP A 141 -2.65 4.39 -2.56
C TRP A 141 -1.37 5.10 -3.00
N GLY A 142 -0.26 4.38 -3.19
CA GLY A 142 0.95 4.94 -3.79
C GLY A 142 0.72 5.36 -5.25
N ALA A 143 0.05 4.53 -6.04
CA ALA A 143 -0.31 4.89 -7.41
C ALA A 143 -1.38 6.01 -7.49
N ASP A 144 -2.39 5.98 -6.61
CA ASP A 144 -3.43 7.03 -6.47
C ASP A 144 -2.79 8.38 -6.16
N THR A 145 -1.77 8.39 -5.29
CA THR A 145 -0.96 9.58 -4.98
C THR A 145 -0.25 10.12 -6.20
N ALA A 146 0.48 9.27 -6.93
CA ALA A 146 1.19 9.68 -8.15
C ALA A 146 0.22 10.21 -9.23
N PHE A 147 -0.85 9.45 -9.48
CA PHE A 147 -1.85 9.77 -10.50
C PHE A 147 -2.61 11.06 -10.17
N SER A 148 -2.92 11.31 -8.90
CA SER A 148 -3.60 12.55 -8.47
C SER A 148 -2.77 13.81 -8.73
N VAL A 149 -1.44 13.70 -8.78
CA VAL A 149 -0.54 14.84 -9.00
C VAL A 149 -0.29 15.09 -10.48
N SER A 150 -0.03 14.07 -11.28
CA SER A 150 0.33 14.24 -12.70
C SER A 150 -0.79 13.94 -13.70
N GLY A 151 -1.90 13.32 -13.26
CA GLY A 151 -2.94 12.80 -14.16
C GLY A 151 -2.50 11.58 -14.97
N ASP A 152 -1.32 11.03 -14.67
CA ASP A 152 -0.72 9.88 -15.34
C ASP A 152 0.13 9.05 -14.35
N TYR A 153 0.85 8.05 -14.85
CA TYR A 153 1.65 7.15 -14.01
C TYR A 153 3.15 7.49 -13.98
N THR A 154 3.57 8.66 -14.48
CA THR A 154 4.99 9.02 -14.61
C THR A 154 5.72 9.11 -13.25
N LYS A 155 4.99 9.46 -12.18
CA LYS A 155 5.54 9.58 -10.83
C LYS A 155 5.49 8.29 -9.99
N VAL A 156 4.87 7.21 -10.49
CA VAL A 156 4.75 5.95 -9.73
C VAL A 156 6.14 5.39 -9.39
N ALA A 157 7.07 5.40 -10.33
CA ALA A 157 8.43 4.93 -10.09
C ALA A 157 9.09 5.69 -8.92
N THR A 158 8.92 7.01 -8.85
CA THR A 158 9.43 7.86 -7.76
C THR A 158 8.80 7.50 -6.41
N VAL A 159 7.49 7.25 -6.39
CA VAL A 159 6.77 6.88 -5.15
C VAL A 159 7.30 5.57 -4.57
N PHE A 160 7.59 4.58 -5.42
CA PHE A 160 8.02 3.26 -4.98
C PHE A 160 9.55 3.08 -4.91
N GLU A 161 10.34 4.03 -5.43
CA GLU A 161 11.81 3.98 -5.49
C GLU A 161 12.44 3.63 -4.14
N ILE A 162 11.93 4.23 -3.06
CA ILE A 162 12.42 4.02 -1.70
C ILE A 162 11.25 3.60 -0.79
N PRO A 163 11.07 2.29 -0.54
CA PRO A 163 9.94 1.78 0.25
C PRO A 163 9.83 2.37 1.67
N ASP A 164 10.95 2.65 2.36
CA ASP A 164 10.95 3.30 3.69
C ASP A 164 10.42 4.73 3.62
N LEU A 165 10.68 5.43 2.52
CA LEU A 165 10.21 6.80 2.29
C LEU A 165 8.71 6.83 1.97
N LEU A 166 8.24 5.91 1.13
CA LEU A 166 6.80 5.72 0.87
C LEU A 166 6.04 5.52 2.18
N VAL A 167 6.49 4.58 3.01
CA VAL A 167 5.87 4.30 4.31
C VAL A 167 5.97 5.52 5.22
N GLY A 168 7.15 6.15 5.29
CA GLY A 168 7.36 7.32 6.13
C GLY A 168 6.45 8.50 5.80
N VAL A 169 6.12 8.71 4.53
CA VAL A 169 5.22 9.79 4.13
C VAL A 169 3.76 9.37 4.31
N SER A 170 3.38 8.18 3.80
CA SER A 170 1.99 7.74 3.72
C SER A 170 1.36 7.42 5.08
N GLU A 171 2.16 7.04 6.07
CA GLU A 171 1.66 6.78 7.44
C GLU A 171 1.36 8.06 8.24
N ARG A 172 1.68 9.25 7.70
CA ARG A 172 1.65 10.53 8.42
C ARG A 172 0.75 11.53 7.73
N LYS A 173 0.46 12.65 8.41
CA LYS A 173 -0.36 13.75 7.86
C LYS A 173 0.12 14.23 6.50
N MET A 174 1.43 14.25 6.26
CA MET A 174 2.03 14.60 4.97
C MET A 174 1.58 13.73 3.79
N GLY A 175 1.11 12.49 4.04
CA GLY A 175 0.53 11.63 3.03
C GLY A 175 -0.93 11.91 2.69
N LEU A 176 -1.58 12.89 3.36
CA LEU A 176 -2.96 13.29 3.07
C LEU A 176 -3.08 14.22 1.87
N ASP A 177 -2.02 14.97 1.56
CA ASP A 177 -1.94 15.81 0.36
C ASP A 177 -0.97 15.18 -0.65
N PRO A 178 -1.46 14.72 -1.82
CA PRO A 178 -0.60 14.06 -2.80
C PRO A 178 0.55 14.92 -3.30
N SER A 179 0.34 16.22 -3.47
CA SER A 179 1.37 17.14 -4.00
C SER A 179 2.51 17.31 -3.01
N ALA A 180 2.21 17.51 -1.73
CA ALA A 180 3.17 17.57 -0.64
C ALA A 180 3.89 16.23 -0.46
N ALA A 181 3.17 15.11 -0.53
CA ALA A 181 3.74 13.78 -0.43
C ALA A 181 4.81 13.55 -1.51
N ILE A 182 4.49 13.82 -2.77
CA ILE A 182 5.43 13.71 -3.89
C ILE A 182 6.62 14.65 -3.73
N ALA A 183 6.39 15.93 -3.38
CA ALA A 183 7.47 16.91 -3.22
C ALA A 183 8.46 16.49 -2.13
N ILE A 184 7.97 15.99 -0.99
CA ILE A 184 8.81 15.43 0.08
C ILE A 184 9.60 14.22 -0.44
N MET A 185 8.96 13.30 -1.17
CA MET A 185 9.64 12.11 -1.67
C MET A 185 10.75 12.47 -2.67
N GLU A 186 10.48 13.40 -3.58
CA GLU A 186 11.44 13.88 -4.59
C GLU A 186 12.66 14.54 -3.96
N GLU A 187 12.45 15.37 -2.93
CA GLU A 187 13.53 16.05 -2.22
C GLU A 187 14.40 15.06 -1.42
N LEU A 188 13.77 14.04 -0.81
CA LEU A 188 14.46 13.13 0.09
C LEU A 188 15.13 11.94 -0.59
N LYS A 189 14.83 11.63 -1.87
CA LYS A 189 15.27 10.39 -2.52
C LYS A 189 16.80 10.21 -2.59
N GLY A 190 17.55 11.30 -2.76
CA GLY A 190 19.02 11.27 -2.82
C GLY A 190 19.71 11.16 -1.46
N LEU A 191 18.98 11.33 -0.36
CA LEU A 191 19.57 11.42 0.98
C LEU A 191 19.71 10.04 1.63
N LYS A 192 20.69 9.90 2.53
CA LYS A 192 20.85 8.70 3.36
C LYS A 192 19.65 8.52 4.30
N GLU A 193 19.33 7.26 4.65
CA GLU A 193 18.18 6.91 5.49
C GLU A 193 18.09 7.73 6.79
N LYS A 194 19.21 7.88 7.52
CA LYS A 194 19.26 8.67 8.76
C LYS A 194 18.84 10.13 8.54
N ALA A 195 19.23 10.73 7.42
CA ALA A 195 18.86 12.10 7.06
C ALA A 195 17.37 12.19 6.69
N ARG A 196 16.88 11.27 5.86
CA ARG A 196 15.44 11.17 5.52
C ARG A 196 14.56 11.06 6.77
N ARG A 197 14.90 10.13 7.67
CA ARG A 197 14.16 9.92 8.93
C ARG A 197 14.18 11.15 9.84
N LYS A 198 15.30 11.90 9.88
CA LYS A 198 15.38 13.16 10.63
C LYS A 198 14.47 14.23 10.02
N ALA A 199 14.49 14.40 8.71
CA ALA A 199 13.64 15.37 8.00
C ALA A 199 12.15 15.05 8.18
N LEU A 200 11.74 13.79 7.97
CA LEU A 200 10.35 13.37 8.15
C LEU A 200 9.85 13.58 9.59
N LYS A 201 10.69 13.32 10.61
CA LYS A 201 10.36 13.60 12.01
C LYS A 201 10.13 15.09 12.27
N ARG A 202 10.97 15.95 11.69
CA ARG A 202 10.85 17.40 11.79
C ARG A 202 9.53 17.89 11.18
N VAL A 203 9.23 17.49 9.93
CA VAL A 203 7.96 17.86 9.27
C VAL A 203 6.77 17.37 10.09
N ASN A 204 6.80 16.12 10.55
CA ASN A 204 5.71 15.57 11.36
C ASN A 204 5.50 16.35 12.68
N PHE A 205 6.58 16.82 13.31
CA PHE A 205 6.49 17.67 14.50
C PHE A 205 5.82 19.01 14.17
N ILE A 206 6.19 19.66 13.07
CA ILE A 206 5.62 20.96 12.68
C ILE A 206 4.14 20.82 12.30
N LEU A 207 3.77 19.75 11.59
CA LEU A 207 2.37 19.42 11.25
C LEU A 207 1.53 18.97 12.45
N SER A 208 2.10 18.90 13.66
CA SER A 208 1.31 18.73 14.88
C SER A 208 0.60 20.01 15.30
N THR A 209 1.15 21.18 14.92
CA THR A 209 0.61 22.50 15.24
C THR A 209 0.19 23.31 14.02
N THR A 210 0.51 22.83 12.81
CA THR A 210 0.22 23.50 11.54
C THR A 210 -0.69 22.63 10.68
N SER A 211 -1.69 23.25 10.03
CA SER A 211 -2.53 22.59 9.02
C SER A 211 -1.74 22.42 7.72
N LEU A 212 -1.75 21.20 7.16
CA LEU A 212 -1.05 20.90 5.92
C LEU A 212 -1.69 21.64 4.74
N GLU A 213 -3.01 21.79 4.79
CA GLU A 213 -3.84 22.47 3.79
C GLU A 213 -3.54 23.98 3.68
N ALA A 214 -2.94 24.56 4.71
CA ALA A 214 -2.51 25.96 4.71
C ALA A 214 -1.13 26.18 4.06
N LEU A 215 -0.44 25.11 3.65
CA LEU A 215 0.91 25.16 3.09
C LEU A 215 0.90 24.75 1.62
N SER A 216 1.64 25.49 0.81
CA SER A 216 2.00 25.04 -0.54
C SER A 216 3.03 23.91 -0.48
N PRO A 217 3.15 23.07 -1.53
CA PRO A 217 4.17 22.02 -1.58
C PRO A 217 5.60 22.55 -1.38
N ALA A 218 5.91 23.74 -1.91
CA ALA A 218 7.21 24.40 -1.70
C ALA A 218 7.47 24.71 -0.22
N GLN A 219 6.47 25.28 0.47
CA GLN A 219 6.58 25.54 1.92
C GLN A 219 6.72 24.26 2.73
N VAL A 220 6.08 23.16 2.32
CA VAL A 220 6.26 21.86 2.98
C VAL A 220 7.69 21.35 2.82
N VAL A 221 8.31 21.53 1.64
CA VAL A 221 9.71 21.18 1.40
C VAL A 221 10.66 22.00 2.27
N GLU A 222 10.41 23.30 2.46
CA GLU A 222 11.19 24.14 3.38
C GLU A 222 11.21 23.59 4.83
N LEU A 223 10.13 22.92 5.25
CA LEU A 223 10.05 22.33 6.59
C LEU A 223 11.02 21.16 6.80
N LEU A 224 11.55 20.57 5.72
CA LEU A 224 12.51 19.46 5.81
C LEU A 224 13.82 19.88 6.48
N GLY A 225 14.18 21.17 6.41
CA GLY A 225 15.39 21.72 7.04
C GLY A 225 16.65 21.04 6.50
N LEU A 226 16.72 20.93 5.17
CA LEU A 226 17.89 20.46 4.44
C LEU A 226 18.75 21.70 4.15
N ASP A 227 19.86 21.84 4.88
CA ASP A 227 20.92 22.82 4.62
C ASP A 227 22.08 22.15 3.86
#